data_AF-A0A645CJT2-F1
#
_entry.id   AF-A0A645CJT2-F1
#
_cell.length_a   1.000
_cell.length_b   1.000
_cell.length_c   1.000
_cell.angle_alpha   90.00
_cell.angle_beta   90.00
_cell.angle_gamma   90.00
#
_symmetry.space_group_name_H-M   'P 1'
#
loop_
_entity.id
_entity.type
_entity.pdbx_description
1 polymer ?
#
loop_
_entity_poly.entity_id
_entity_poly.type
_entity_poly.pdbx_seq_one_letter_code
_entity_poly.pdbx_strand_id
1 'polypeptide(L)' 'MEGYVDGFDVTPEAMTELKARACNMQTGCFRLLDRTLSNVSRILADRGKQTVTVKIIEQASSMMML' A
#
# COMPACT_ATOMS: atom_id res chain seq x y z
N MET A 1 7.54 7.32 -6.95
CA MET A 1 7.09 6.21 -6.07
C MET A 1 7.52 6.46 -4.63
N GLU A 2 8.73 6.96 -4.41
CA GLU A 2 9.29 7.24 -3.06
C GLU A 2 8.49 8.28 -2.27
N GLY A 3 7.93 9.32 -2.91
CA GLY A 3 7.13 10.35 -2.23
C GLY A 3 5.80 9.89 -1.62
N TYR A 4 5.28 8.70 -1.96
CA TYR A 4 4.02 8.19 -1.38
C TYR A 4 4.21 7.49 -0.04
N VAL A 5 5.44 7.09 0.26
CA VAL A 5 5.83 6.41 1.50
C VAL A 5 6.81 7.23 2.32
N ASP A 6 7.16 8.44 1.85
CA ASP A 6 8.02 9.39 2.55
C ASP A 6 7.31 9.83 3.85
N GLY A 7 7.80 9.33 4.99
CA GLY A 7 7.18 9.52 6.30
C GLY A 7 6.52 8.28 6.92
N PHE A 8 6.48 7.14 6.21
CA PHE A 8 6.06 5.87 6.78
C PHE A 8 7.23 4.89 6.90
N ASP A 9 7.23 4.13 8.00
CA ASP A 9 8.20 3.06 8.23
C ASP A 9 7.76 1.81 7.47
N VAL A 10 8.29 1.57 6.27
CA VAL A 10 7.85 0.45 5.41
C VAL A 10 8.75 -0.76 5.63
N THR A 11 8.17 -1.91 5.98
CA THR A 11 8.96 -3.15 6.10
C THR A 11 9.48 -3.61 4.73
N PRO A 12 10.64 -4.28 4.65
CA PRO A 12 11.19 -4.76 3.37
C PRO A 12 10.24 -5.72 2.62
N GLU A 13 9.47 -6.51 3.36
CA GLU A 13 8.43 -7.37 2.81
C GLU A 13 7.28 -6.55 2.19
N ALA A 14 6.82 -5.50 2.89
CA ALA A 14 5.81 -4.58 2.39
C ALA A 14 6.27 -3.82 1.13
N MET A 15 7.54 -3.41 1.10
CA MET A 15 8.16 -2.78 -0.07
C MET A 15 8.17 -3.71 -1.28
N THR A 16 8.41 -5.01 -1.06
CA THR A 16 8.41 -6.04 -2.12
C THR A 16 7.01 -6.25 -2.67
N GLU A 17 6.00 -6.33 -1.80
CA GLU A 17 4.58 -6.42 -2.18
C GLU A 17 4.13 -5.20 -3.00
N LEU A 18 4.49 -3.98 -2.55
CA LEU A 18 4.18 -2.74 -3.30
C LEU A 18 4.82 -2.73 -4.70
N LYS A 19 6.09 -3.17 -4.80
CA LYS A 19 6.79 -3.29 -6.10
C LYS A 19 6.15 -4.33 -7.00
N ALA A 20 5.79 -5.49 -6.46
CA ALA A 20 5.11 -6.54 -7.22
C ALA A 20 3.78 -6.05 -7.79
N ARG A 21 2.98 -5.33 -6.98
CA ARG A 21 1.70 -4.75 -7.42
C ARG A 21 1.84 -3.61 -8.41
N ALA A 22 2.92 -2.84 -8.33
CA ALA A 22 3.22 -1.78 -9.29
C ALA A 22 3.73 -2.32 -10.64
N CYS A 23 4.38 -3.48 -10.64
CA CYS A 23 5.02 -4.06 -11.82
C CYS A 23 4.16 -5.13 -12.53
N ASN A 24 3.05 -5.57 -11.93
CA ASN A 24 2.20 -6.60 -12.54
C ASN A 24 1.45 -6.04 -13.77
N MET A 25 1.74 -6.60 -14.95
CA MET A 25 1.25 -6.12 -16.24
C MET A 25 -0.24 -6.44 -16.52
N GLN A 26 -0.83 -7.44 -15.87
CA GLN A 26 -2.25 -7.79 -16.07
C GLN A 26 -3.21 -6.83 -15.37
N THR A 27 -2.81 -6.32 -14.22
CA THR A 27 -3.49 -5.26 -13.46
C THR A 27 -2.52 -4.09 -13.38
N GLY A 28 -2.05 -3.59 -14.53
CA GLY A 28 -1.15 -2.43 -14.65
C GLY A 28 -1.78 -1.18 -14.04
N CYS A 29 -1.69 -1.08 -12.72
CA CYS A 29 -2.61 -0.35 -11.90
C CYS A 29 -1.86 0.68 -11.07
N PHE A 30 -1.26 1.67 -11.72
CA PHE A 30 -0.88 2.89 -11.01
C PHE A 30 -2.08 3.45 -10.21
N ARG A 31 -3.29 3.30 -10.77
CA ARG A 31 -4.55 3.69 -10.12
C ARG A 31 -5.00 2.79 -8.96
N LEU A 32 -4.81 1.47 -9.04
CA LEU A 32 -5.11 0.56 -7.91
C LEU A 32 -4.06 0.68 -6.82
N LEU A 33 -2.80 0.90 -7.20
CA LEU A 33 -1.71 1.21 -6.28
C LEU A 33 -2.01 2.52 -5.53
N ASP A 34 -2.38 3.59 -6.23
CA ASP A 34 -2.75 4.88 -5.64
C ASP A 34 -3.93 4.75 -4.65
N ARG A 35 -4.96 3.99 -5.02
CA ARG A 35 -6.08 3.66 -4.12
C ARG A 35 -5.64 2.81 -2.92
N THR A 36 -4.76 1.84 -3.14
CA THR A 36 -4.20 1.01 -2.06
C THR A 36 -3.41 1.88 -1.10
N LEU A 37 -2.56 2.78 -1.59
CA LEU A 37 -1.78 3.74 -0.79
C LEU A 37 -2.68 4.71 -0.01
N SER A 38 -3.75 5.21 -0.63
CA SER A 38 -4.76 6.02 0.05
C SER A 38 -5.45 5.26 1.21
N ASN A 39 -5.78 3.99 0.99
CA ASN A 39 -6.35 3.13 2.02
C ASN A 39 -5.33 2.79 3.13
N VAL A 40 -4.07 2.53 2.76
CA VAL A 40 -2.96 2.33 3.71
C VAL A 40 -2.82 3.55 4.62
N SER A 41 -2.77 4.76 4.06
CA SER A 41 -2.68 6.01 4.85
C SER A 41 -3.87 6.17 5.80
N ARG A 42 -5.09 5.87 5.35
CA ARG A 42 -6.28 5.88 6.22
C ARG A 42 -6.19 4.87 7.37
N ILE A 43 -5.78 3.62 7.10
CA ILE A 43 -5.64 2.57 8.12
C ILE A 43 -4.56 2.95 9.14
N LEU A 44 -3.47 3.56 8.69
CA LEU A 44 -2.37 4.00 9.56
C LEU A 44 -2.81 5.15 10.46
N ALA A 45 -3.54 6.12 9.92
CA ALA A 45 -4.13 7.21 10.69
C ALA A 45 -5.15 6.71 11.73
N ASP A 46 -6.03 5.78 11.35
CA ASP A 46 -7.01 5.15 12.24
C ASP A 46 -6.36 4.37 13.38
N ARG A 47 -5.29 3.62 13.09
CA ARG A 47 -4.58 2.80 14.07
C ARG A 47 -3.54 3.56 14.89
N GLY A 48 -3.26 4.82 14.56
CA GLY A 48 -2.14 5.58 15.14
C GLY A 48 -0.77 4.94 14.89
N LYS A 49 -0.63 4.16 13.80
CA LYS A 49 0.61 3.44 13.46
C LYS A 49 1.31 4.14 12.30
N GLN A 50 2.64 4.15 12.32
CA GLN A 50 3.46 4.70 11.23
C GLN A 50 4.12 3.62 10.38
N THR A 51 4.06 2.35 10.81
CA THR A 51 4.71 1.23 10.12
C THR A 51 3.77 0.54 9.12
N VAL A 52 4.16 0.54 7.85
CA VAL A 52 3.49 -0.21 6.77
C VAL A 52 4.00 -1.64 6.75
N THR A 53 3.08 -2.58 6.89
CA THR A 53 3.35 -4.03 6.80
C THR A 53 2.55 -4.64 5.66
N VAL A 54 2.95 -5.84 5.22
CA VAL A 54 2.21 -6.62 4.19
C VAL A 54 0.74 -6.74 4.57
N LYS A 55 0.43 -7.03 5.85
CA LYS A 55 -0.94 -7.11 6.36
C LYS A 55 -1.76 -5.84 6.14
N ILE A 56 -1.15 -4.66 6.28
CA ILE A 56 -1.84 -3.38 6.03
C ILE A 56 -2.09 -3.19 4.54
N ILE A 57 -1.16 -3.59 3.67
CA ILE A 57 -1.31 -3.52 2.21
C ILE A 57 -2.41 -4.47 1.73
N GLU A 58 -2.43 -5.70 2.23
CA GLU A 58 -3.47 -6.67 1.91
C GLU A 58 -4.86 -6.18 2.36
N GLN A 59 -4.94 -5.66 3.59
CA GLN A 59 -6.18 -5.10 4.11
C GLN A 59 -6.65 -3.90 3.28
N ALA A 60 -5.75 -2.97 2.94
CA ALA A 60 -6.03 -1.81 2.10
C ALA A 60 -6.51 -2.21 0.69
N SER A 61 -5.95 -3.29 0.15
CA SER A 61 -6.37 -3.84 -1.14
C SER A 61 -7.73 -4.52 -1.07
N SER A 62 -8.03 -5.22 0.03
CA SER A 62 -9.31 -5.90 0.24
C SER A 62 -10.46 -4.92 0.49
N MET A 63 -10.16 -3.72 1.00
CA MET A 63 -11.13 -2.62 1.11
C MET A 63 -11.61 -2.08 -0.24
N MET A 64 -10.94 -2.42 -1.35
CA MET A 64 -11.45 -2.16 -2.69
C MET A 64 -12.44 -3.28 -3.07
N MET A 65 -13.65 -3.24 -2.52
CA MET A 65 -14.75 -4.04 -3.08
C MET A 65 -15.00 -3.58 -4.53
N LEU A 66 -14.69 -4.49 -5.46
CA LEU A 66 -15.25 -4.53 -6.82
C LEU A 66 -16.66 -5.09 -6.76
#